data_AF-A0A0D2K2F6-F1
#
_entry.id   AF-A0A0D2K2F6-F1
#
_cell.length_a   1.000
_cell.length_b   1.000
_cell.length_c   1.000
_cell.angle_alpha   90.00
_cell.angle_beta   90.00
_cell.angle_gamma   90.00
#
_symmetry.space_group_name_H-M   'P 1'
#
loop_
_entity.id
_entity.type
_entity.pdbx_description
1 polymer ?
#
loop_
_entity_poly.entity_id
_entity_poly.type
_entity_poly.pdbx_seq_one_letter_code
_entity_poly.pdbx_strand_id
1 'polypeptide(L)'
;MPKAHVCTPGTGPLQQVTIGKEAFEPTPATTPAGAPSRVSCYSATISIPKDASATVEVSTSFTGVLTPNPRAIRQGDQQLVEYEDTLWPVSPYKIQQQSTTAILPTEGILSHSRPEDTVNKVTRLVWGSLGAAEPWSLEPLRVHFHHDKPFKKVVSLVREIEVSHWGNIYVEEAYVIANAGSEHKGPFSRLRYQLEGGRANSFQVGLPAEVVT
;
A
#
# COMPACT_ATOMS: atom_id res chain seq x y z
N MET A 1 12.06 -25.13 -15.28
CA MET A 1 10.85 -24.94 -14.46
C MET A 1 10.22 -23.62 -14.85
N PRO A 2 8.90 -23.52 -15.00
CA PRO A 2 8.25 -22.25 -15.29
C PRO A 2 8.50 -21.27 -14.14
N LYS A 3 8.83 -20.02 -14.48
CA LYS A 3 8.93 -18.92 -13.53
C LYS A 3 7.69 -18.06 -13.67
N ALA A 4 7.06 -17.71 -12.55
CA ALA A 4 6.03 -16.68 -12.54
C ALA A 4 6.68 -15.34 -12.25
N HIS A 5 6.24 -14.32 -12.98
CA HIS A 5 6.69 -12.95 -12.81
C HIS A 5 5.57 -12.09 -12.22
N VAL A 6 5.90 -11.35 -11.16
CA VAL A 6 5.06 -10.32 -10.56
C VAL A 6 5.73 -8.99 -10.84
N CYS A 7 5.02 -8.06 -11.47
CA CYS A 7 5.56 -6.77 -11.85
C CYS A 7 4.71 -5.64 -11.28
N THR A 8 5.36 -4.58 -10.77
CA THR A 8 4.68 -3.42 -10.19
C THR A 8 5.15 -2.13 -10.87
N PRO A 9 4.25 -1.17 -11.16
CA PRO A 9 4.60 0.10 -11.79
C PRO A 9 5.32 1.08 -10.84
N GLY A 10 5.55 0.70 -9.59
CA GLY A 10 6.21 1.51 -8.57
C GLY A 10 7.31 0.78 -7.80
N THR A 11 8.09 1.54 -7.04
CA THR A 11 9.25 1.14 -6.22
C THR A 11 8.88 0.68 -4.81
N GLY A 12 7.65 0.22 -4.57
CA GLY A 12 7.29 -0.38 -3.29
C GLY A 12 7.89 -1.79 -3.16
N PRO A 13 8.31 -2.20 -1.95
CA PRO A 13 8.82 -3.55 -1.76
C PRO A 13 7.69 -4.57 -1.94
N LEU A 14 7.92 -5.60 -2.76
CA LEU A 14 7.10 -6.81 -2.67
C LEU A 14 7.38 -7.45 -1.31
N GLN A 15 6.33 -7.63 -0.50
CA GLN A 15 6.50 -8.21 0.83
C GLN A 15 6.36 -9.73 0.84
N GLN A 16 5.43 -10.32 0.06
CA GLN A 16 5.23 -11.76 0.11
C GLN A 16 4.50 -12.30 -1.13
N VAL A 17 5.01 -13.39 -1.72
CA VAL A 17 4.30 -14.16 -2.75
C VAL A 17 3.92 -15.51 -2.16
N THR A 18 2.64 -15.89 -2.20
CA THR A 18 2.17 -17.17 -1.64
C THR A 18 1.55 -18.02 -2.74
N ILE A 19 2.05 -19.24 -2.94
CA ILE A 19 1.50 -20.17 -3.92
C ILE A 19 0.81 -21.30 -3.14
N GLY A 20 -0.51 -21.32 -3.14
CA GLY A 20 -1.29 -22.25 -2.30
C GLY A 20 -1.05 -22.00 -0.81
N LYS A 21 -0.30 -22.88 -0.13
CA LYS A 21 0.07 -22.74 1.30
C LYS A 21 1.54 -22.36 1.52
N GLU A 22 2.35 -22.33 0.47
CA GLU A 22 3.78 -22.09 0.57
C GLU A 22 4.11 -20.62 0.29
N ALA A 23 4.79 -19.98 1.23
CA ALA A 23 5.28 -18.62 1.10
C ALA A 23 6.65 -18.62 0.41
N PHE A 24 6.83 -17.72 -0.55
CA PHE A 24 8.08 -17.54 -1.30
C PHE A 24 8.58 -16.11 -1.11
N GLU A 25 9.88 -15.98 -0.83
CA GLU A 25 10.55 -14.69 -0.91
C GLU A 25 10.77 -14.32 -2.38
N PRO A 26 10.27 -13.15 -2.83
CA PRO A 26 10.42 -12.73 -4.22
C PRO A 26 11.88 -12.41 -4.52
N THR A 27 12.45 -13.05 -5.55
CA THR A 27 13.79 -12.69 -6.05
C THR A 27 13.67 -11.60 -7.11
N PRO A 28 14.51 -10.55 -7.09
CA PRO A 28 14.54 -9.56 -8.16
C PRO A 28 14.87 -10.26 -9.47
N ALA A 29 13.98 -10.17 -10.45
CA ALA A 29 14.12 -10.85 -11.72
C ALA A 29 14.77 -9.93 -12.75
N THR A 30 15.58 -10.49 -13.65
CA THR A 30 15.89 -9.79 -14.90
C THR A 30 14.58 -9.47 -15.61
N THR A 31 14.39 -8.20 -15.94
CA THR A 31 13.16 -7.68 -16.52
C THR A 31 12.78 -8.51 -17.75
N PRO A 32 11.56 -9.09 -17.81
CA PRO A 32 11.14 -9.86 -18.98
C PRO A 32 11.12 -8.99 -20.24
N ALA A 33 11.33 -9.61 -21.40
CA ALA A 33 11.35 -8.90 -22.68
C ALA A 33 10.04 -8.11 -22.91
N GLY A 34 10.17 -6.83 -23.30
CA GLY A 34 9.03 -5.94 -23.57
C GLY A 34 8.53 -5.11 -22.39
N ALA A 35 9.14 -5.21 -21.22
CA ALA A 35 8.74 -4.43 -20.06
C ALA A 35 9.00 -2.91 -20.22
N PRO A 36 8.07 -2.05 -19.78
CA PRO A 36 8.31 -0.61 -19.71
C PRO A 36 9.44 -0.27 -18.73
N SER A 37 10.18 0.81 -18.99
CA SER A 37 11.36 1.22 -18.21
C SER A 37 11.09 1.63 -16.75
N ARG A 38 9.82 1.72 -16.34
CA ARG A 38 9.37 2.11 -14.98
C ARG A 38 8.83 0.95 -14.16
N VAL A 39 8.92 -0.28 -14.65
CA VAL A 39 8.33 -1.45 -14.00
C VAL A 39 9.40 -2.31 -13.37
N SER A 40 9.24 -2.61 -12.08
CA SER A 40 10.10 -3.55 -11.36
C SER A 40 9.43 -4.92 -11.35
N CYS A 41 10.16 -5.96 -11.74
CA CYS A 41 9.65 -7.33 -11.79
C CYS A 41 10.40 -8.25 -10.83
N TYR A 42 9.66 -9.15 -10.24
CA TYR A 42 10.16 -10.19 -9.34
C TYR A 42 9.73 -11.54 -9.86
N SER A 43 10.51 -12.58 -9.57
CA SER A 43 10.19 -13.94 -10.00
C SER A 43 10.16 -14.92 -8.84
N ALA A 44 9.22 -15.85 -8.94
CA ALA A 44 9.16 -17.05 -8.11
C ALA A 44 9.17 -18.28 -9.03
N THR A 45 9.89 -19.32 -8.62
CA THR A 45 9.90 -20.60 -9.36
C THR A 45 8.63 -21.35 -8.98
N ILE A 46 7.80 -21.67 -9.97
CA ILE A 46 6.55 -22.40 -9.75
C ILE A 46 6.63 -23.73 -10.49
N SER A 47 6.41 -24.83 -9.79
CA SER A 47 6.30 -26.16 -10.40
C SER A 47 4.86 -26.40 -10.84
N ILE A 48 4.54 -26.01 -12.08
CA ILE A 48 3.24 -26.31 -12.70
C ILE A 48 3.42 -27.52 -13.63
N PRO A 49 2.65 -28.61 -13.45
CA PRO A 49 2.64 -29.72 -14.38
C PRO A 49 2.23 -29.26 -15.79
N LYS A 50 2.67 -29.99 -16.82
CA LYS A 50 2.23 -29.71 -18.20
C LYS A 50 0.70 -29.85 -18.29
N ASP A 51 0.04 -28.87 -18.89
CA ASP A 51 -1.43 -28.78 -19.07
C ASP A 51 -2.25 -28.68 -17.78
N ALA A 52 -1.62 -28.32 -16.65
CA ALA A 52 -2.31 -28.05 -15.39
C ALA A 52 -2.48 -26.54 -15.13
N SER A 53 -3.51 -26.19 -14.35
CA SER A 53 -3.70 -24.85 -13.79
C SER A 53 -3.25 -24.82 -12.33
N ALA A 54 -2.76 -23.65 -11.89
CA ALA A 54 -2.38 -23.40 -10.51
C ALA A 54 -2.94 -22.04 -10.06
N THR A 55 -3.42 -21.97 -8.82
CA THR A 55 -3.84 -20.71 -8.20
C THR A 55 -2.66 -20.12 -7.44
N VAL A 56 -2.35 -18.85 -7.74
CA VAL A 56 -1.25 -18.10 -7.13
C VAL A 56 -1.83 -16.86 -6.45
N GLU A 57 -1.46 -16.65 -5.19
CA GLU A 57 -1.84 -15.47 -4.42
C GLU A 57 -0.62 -14.56 -4.25
N VAL A 58 -0.78 -13.28 -4.57
CA VAL A 58 0.32 -12.32 -4.54
C VAL A 58 -0.07 -11.19 -3.61
N SER A 59 0.75 -10.92 -2.59
CA SER A 59 0.51 -9.84 -1.64
C SER A 59 1.62 -8.80 -1.70
N THR A 60 1.22 -7.55 -1.93
CA THR A 60 2.15 -6.45 -2.14
C THR A 60 1.78 -5.29 -1.23
N SER A 61 2.75 -4.73 -0.53
CA SER A 61 2.53 -3.60 0.37
C SER A 61 3.31 -2.39 -0.12
N PHE A 62 2.59 -1.32 -0.38
CA PHE A 62 3.18 -0.06 -0.81
C PHE A 62 3.11 0.97 0.32
N THR A 63 4.13 1.80 0.42
CA THR A 63 4.16 2.92 1.36
C THR A 63 4.25 4.23 0.59
N GLY A 64 3.65 5.31 1.11
CA GLY A 64 3.72 6.62 0.48
C GLY A 64 2.95 6.76 -0.85
N VAL A 65 1.96 5.90 -1.10
CA VAL A 65 1.14 5.92 -2.34
C VAL A 65 -0.08 6.84 -2.27
N LEU A 66 -0.50 7.23 -1.07
CA LEU A 66 -1.61 8.15 -0.87
C LEU A 66 -1.09 9.59 -0.86
N THR A 67 -1.58 10.39 -1.80
CA THR A 67 -1.17 11.80 -1.93
C THR A 67 -2.27 12.71 -1.37
N PRO A 68 -1.96 13.60 -0.42
CA PRO A 68 -2.94 14.57 0.09
C PRO A 68 -3.39 15.54 -1.01
N ASN A 69 -4.71 15.59 -1.25
CA ASN A 69 -5.31 16.45 -2.27
C ASN A 69 -6.64 17.02 -1.73
N PRO A 70 -6.65 18.25 -1.16
CA PRO A 70 -5.61 19.29 -1.29
C PRO A 70 -4.39 19.09 -0.38
N ARG A 71 -3.25 19.65 -0.81
CA ARG A 71 -1.97 19.56 -0.07
C ARG A 71 -2.00 20.25 1.29
N ALA A 72 -2.77 21.32 1.44
CA ALA A 72 -2.88 22.06 2.70
C ALA A 72 -4.33 22.36 3.06
N ILE A 73 -4.69 22.14 4.32
CA ILE A 73 -6.06 22.26 4.86
C ILE A 73 -6.07 23.13 6.12
N ARG A 74 -7.19 23.79 6.42
CA ARG A 74 -7.36 24.55 7.66
C ARG A 74 -7.80 23.63 8.80
N GLN A 75 -7.73 24.16 10.02
CA GLN A 75 -8.30 23.49 11.18
C GLN A 75 -9.80 23.25 10.98
N GLY A 76 -10.24 22.00 11.14
CA GLY A 76 -11.63 21.55 10.96
C GLY A 76 -12.01 21.15 9.54
N ASP A 77 -11.14 21.36 8.55
CA ASP A 77 -11.38 20.88 7.18
C ASP A 77 -11.23 19.35 7.12
N GLN A 78 -11.96 18.74 6.19
CA GLN A 78 -11.84 17.31 5.91
C GLN A 78 -10.56 17.01 5.13
N GLN A 79 -9.89 15.93 5.50
CA GLN A 79 -8.69 15.48 4.81
C GLN A 79 -9.08 14.54 3.66
N LEU A 80 -8.69 14.93 2.45
CA LEU A 80 -8.95 14.18 1.22
C LEU A 80 -7.62 13.71 0.65
N VAL A 81 -7.59 12.49 0.13
CA VAL A 81 -6.41 11.89 -0.47
C VAL A 81 -6.74 11.22 -1.79
N GLU A 82 -5.74 11.19 -2.66
CA GLU A 82 -5.79 10.56 -3.96
C GLU A 82 -4.87 9.34 -3.98
N TYR A 83 -5.40 8.23 -4.48
CA TYR A 83 -4.66 7.02 -4.79
C TYR A 83 -4.52 6.93 -6.31
N GLU A 84 -3.28 6.77 -6.79
CA GLU A 84 -2.96 6.58 -8.21
C GLU A 84 -2.26 5.23 -8.39
N ASP A 85 -2.76 4.42 -9.32
CA ASP A 85 -2.17 3.13 -9.71
C ASP A 85 -2.63 2.75 -11.12
N THR A 86 -2.53 1.47 -11.49
CA THR A 86 -3.11 0.93 -12.73
C THR A 86 -4.35 0.08 -12.47
N LEU A 87 -5.34 0.17 -13.36
CA LEU A 87 -6.59 -0.58 -13.24
C LEU A 87 -6.39 -2.08 -13.54
N TRP A 88 -5.52 -2.40 -14.50
CA TRP A 88 -4.99 -3.74 -14.75
C TRP A 88 -3.66 -3.95 -14.04
N PRO A 89 -3.39 -5.16 -13.52
CA PRO A 89 -2.07 -5.48 -13.00
C PRO A 89 -1.09 -5.52 -14.16
N VAL A 90 0.04 -4.85 -13.96
CA VAL A 90 1.13 -4.88 -14.94
C VAL A 90 1.72 -6.28 -14.97
N SER A 91 1.55 -6.98 -16.09
CA SER A 91 2.03 -8.36 -16.22
C SER A 91 2.63 -8.64 -17.60
N PRO A 92 3.64 -9.53 -17.68
CA PRO A 92 4.20 -9.99 -18.95
C PRO A 92 3.30 -11.02 -19.66
N TYR A 93 2.23 -11.46 -19.00
CA TYR A 93 1.32 -12.48 -19.51
C TYR A 93 0.03 -11.85 -19.98
N LYS A 94 -0.64 -12.50 -20.95
CA LYS A 94 -1.95 -12.06 -21.41
C LYS A 94 -3.01 -12.37 -20.34
N ILE A 95 -3.82 -11.37 -20.02
CA ILE A 95 -4.93 -11.51 -19.08
C ILE A 95 -6.19 -11.84 -19.88
N GLN A 96 -6.87 -12.93 -19.53
CA GLN A 96 -8.13 -13.33 -20.19
C GLN A 96 -9.35 -12.65 -19.57
N GLN A 97 -9.40 -12.56 -18.24
CA GLN A 97 -10.48 -11.97 -17.48
C GLN A 97 -9.94 -11.34 -16.21
N GLN A 98 -10.51 -10.20 -15.81
CA GLN A 98 -10.13 -9.52 -14.59
C GLN A 98 -11.33 -8.90 -13.88
N SER A 99 -11.26 -8.94 -12.55
CA SER A 99 -12.07 -8.15 -11.64
C SER A 99 -11.14 -7.43 -10.66
N THR A 100 -11.39 -6.14 -10.42
CA THR A 100 -10.62 -5.31 -9.48
C THR A 100 -11.55 -4.83 -8.38
N THR A 101 -11.10 -4.91 -7.12
CA THR A 101 -11.86 -4.38 -5.98
C THR A 101 -10.95 -3.50 -5.13
N ALA A 102 -11.32 -2.23 -4.95
CA ALA A 102 -10.69 -1.34 -4.00
C ALA A 102 -11.52 -1.23 -2.73
N ILE A 103 -10.89 -1.44 -1.58
CA ILE A 103 -11.50 -1.29 -0.26
C ILE A 103 -10.87 -0.07 0.40
N LEU A 104 -11.70 0.92 0.72
CA LEU A 104 -11.27 2.20 1.26
C LEU A 104 -11.37 2.20 2.79
N PRO A 105 -10.48 2.93 3.48
CA PRO A 105 -10.42 2.95 4.94
C PRO A 105 -11.58 3.70 5.61
N THR A 106 -12.29 4.51 4.84
CA THR A 106 -13.29 5.51 5.27
C THR A 106 -14.31 5.72 4.16
N GLU A 107 -15.50 6.16 4.54
CA GLU A 107 -16.56 6.56 3.60
C GLU A 107 -16.28 7.95 3.02
N GLY A 108 -16.88 8.27 1.88
CA GLY A 108 -16.76 9.58 1.23
C GLY A 108 -15.86 9.57 0.00
N ILE A 109 -16.29 8.84 -1.02
CA ILE A 109 -15.64 8.79 -2.33
C ILE A 109 -16.04 10.03 -3.12
N LEU A 110 -15.06 10.84 -3.54
CA LEU A 110 -15.30 12.01 -4.38
C LEU A 110 -15.31 11.65 -5.86
N SER A 111 -14.29 10.93 -6.32
CA SER A 111 -14.17 10.53 -7.72
C SER A 111 -13.35 9.24 -7.87
N HIS A 112 -13.59 8.52 -8.97
CA HIS A 112 -12.83 7.31 -9.33
C HIS A 112 -12.81 7.12 -10.85
N SER A 113 -11.80 6.40 -11.35
CA SER A 113 -11.73 6.00 -12.77
C SER A 113 -12.86 5.04 -13.14
N ARG A 114 -13.35 5.15 -14.38
CA ARG A 114 -14.41 4.30 -14.99
C ARG A 114 -15.70 4.16 -14.16
N PRO A 115 -16.41 5.26 -13.88
CA PRO A 115 -17.63 5.21 -13.07
C PRO A 115 -18.75 4.34 -13.67
N GLU A 116 -18.78 4.18 -15.00
CA GLU A 116 -19.81 3.40 -15.70
C GLU A 116 -19.70 1.89 -15.42
N ASP A 117 -18.48 1.39 -15.20
CA ASP A 117 -18.18 -0.04 -15.00
C ASP A 117 -18.05 -0.41 -13.50
N THR A 118 -18.39 0.53 -12.60
CA THR A 118 -18.11 0.38 -11.16
C THR A 118 -19.38 0.19 -10.34
N VAL A 119 -19.39 -0.86 -9.51
CA VAL A 119 -20.38 -1.00 -8.44
C VAL A 119 -19.86 -0.30 -7.20
N ASN A 120 -20.44 0.86 -6.91
CA ASN A 120 -20.09 1.68 -5.75
C ASN A 120 -20.86 1.24 -4.52
N LYS A 121 -20.13 0.71 -3.53
CA LYS A 121 -20.60 0.54 -2.15
C LYS A 121 -19.90 1.56 -1.27
N VAL A 122 -20.46 1.77 -0.08
CA VAL A 122 -20.07 2.81 0.89
C VAL A 122 -18.54 2.96 1.08
N THR A 123 -17.80 1.85 1.22
CA THR A 123 -16.33 1.82 1.33
C THR A 123 -15.65 0.90 0.31
N ARG A 124 -16.39 0.41 -0.69
CA ARG A 124 -15.89 -0.62 -1.61
C ARG A 124 -16.27 -0.27 -3.04
N LEU A 125 -15.25 -0.17 -3.90
CA LEU A 125 -15.39 0.00 -5.35
C LEU A 125 -15.11 -1.34 -6.01
N VAL A 126 -16.02 -1.82 -6.86
CA VAL A 126 -15.86 -3.10 -7.58
C VAL A 126 -15.97 -2.86 -9.08
N TRP A 127 -14.90 -3.12 -9.81
CA TRP A 127 -14.86 -3.23 -11.27
C TRP A 127 -14.95 -4.70 -11.66
N GLY A 128 -16.16 -5.19 -11.91
CA GLY A 128 -16.43 -6.64 -11.98
C GLY A 128 -16.05 -7.33 -13.29
N SER A 129 -16.14 -6.63 -14.43
CA SER A 129 -15.98 -7.23 -15.76
C SER A 129 -15.11 -6.36 -16.67
N LEU A 130 -13.83 -6.24 -16.34
CA LEU A 130 -12.88 -5.44 -17.11
C LEU A 130 -12.46 -6.10 -18.45
N GLY A 131 -12.68 -7.41 -18.60
CA GLY A 131 -12.34 -8.15 -19.82
C GLY A 131 -10.87 -8.56 -19.91
N ALA A 132 -10.39 -8.81 -21.13
CA ALA A 132 -9.02 -9.23 -21.42
C ALA A 132 -8.09 -8.02 -21.56
N ALA A 133 -6.81 -8.20 -21.24
CA ALA A 133 -5.76 -7.21 -21.48
C ALA A 133 -4.50 -7.85 -22.06
N GLU A 134 -3.88 -7.12 -22.98
CA GLU A 134 -2.60 -7.50 -23.57
C GLU A 134 -1.45 -7.33 -22.55
N PRO A 135 -0.33 -8.06 -22.72
CA PRO A 135 0.85 -7.90 -21.89
C PRO A 135 1.28 -6.44 -21.79
N TRP A 136 1.69 -6.01 -20.60
CA TRP A 136 2.16 -4.64 -20.31
C TRP A 136 1.12 -3.52 -20.54
N SER A 137 -0.18 -3.84 -20.52
CA SER A 137 -1.23 -2.82 -20.52
C SER A 137 -1.12 -1.91 -19.30
N LEU A 138 -1.11 -0.60 -19.53
CA LEU A 138 -1.04 0.44 -18.50
C LEU A 138 -2.24 1.36 -18.65
N GLU A 139 -3.27 1.13 -17.83
CA GLU A 139 -4.40 2.04 -17.75
C GLU A 139 -4.48 2.68 -16.38
N PRO A 140 -4.53 4.02 -16.26
CA PRO A 140 -4.48 4.71 -14.98
C PRO A 140 -5.77 4.54 -14.16
N LEU A 141 -5.61 4.09 -12.92
CA LEU A 141 -6.62 4.09 -11.88
C LEU A 141 -6.36 5.27 -10.94
N ARG A 142 -7.36 6.12 -10.78
CA ARG A 142 -7.37 7.20 -9.78
C ARG A 142 -8.57 7.02 -8.87
N VAL A 143 -8.37 7.19 -7.57
CA VAL A 143 -9.45 7.20 -6.58
C VAL A 143 -9.21 8.34 -5.60
N HIS A 144 -10.16 9.29 -5.55
CA HIS A 144 -10.12 10.44 -4.65
C HIS A 144 -11.19 10.25 -3.57
N PHE A 145 -10.78 10.23 -2.31
CA PHE A 145 -11.65 9.91 -1.19
C PHE A 145 -11.23 10.60 0.11
N HIS A 146 -12.18 10.71 1.04
CA HIS A 146 -11.95 11.20 2.38
C HIS A 146 -11.14 10.20 3.20
N HIS A 147 -10.08 10.66 3.86
CA HIS A 147 -9.26 9.84 4.76
C HIS A 147 -8.76 10.66 5.95
N ASP A 148 -9.36 10.42 7.11
CA ASP A 148 -9.12 11.16 8.36
C ASP A 148 -8.26 10.40 9.38
N LYS A 149 -7.77 9.21 9.04
CA LYS A 149 -6.86 8.46 9.91
C LYS A 149 -5.47 9.12 9.95
N PRO A 150 -4.73 9.02 11.06
CA PRO A 150 -3.41 9.65 11.17
C PRO A 150 -2.37 9.10 10.17
N PHE A 151 -1.76 9.99 9.38
CA PHE A 151 -0.67 9.66 8.45
C PHE A 151 0.69 9.71 9.15
N LYS A 152 1.00 8.70 9.97
CA LYS A 152 2.28 8.64 10.68
C LYS A 152 3.36 8.09 9.75
N LYS A 153 4.40 8.87 9.51
CA LYS A 153 5.57 8.47 8.72
C LYS A 153 6.81 8.54 9.59
N VAL A 154 7.49 7.39 9.77
CA VAL A 154 8.82 7.36 10.38
C VAL A 154 9.82 7.87 9.34
N VAL A 155 10.47 8.98 9.64
CA VAL A 155 11.50 9.61 8.80
C VAL A 155 12.87 8.99 9.08
N SER A 156 13.16 8.74 10.36
CA SER A 156 14.37 8.08 10.83
C SER A 156 14.05 7.19 12.02
N LEU A 157 14.64 6.00 12.04
CA LEU A 157 14.64 5.08 13.18
C LEU A 157 16.08 4.64 13.40
N VAL A 158 16.62 4.95 14.58
CA VAL A 158 17.88 4.40 15.05
C VAL A 158 17.55 3.43 16.17
N ARG A 159 17.97 2.17 16.02
CA ARG A 159 17.83 1.13 17.04
C ARG A 159 19.22 0.73 17.51
N GLU A 160 19.49 0.90 18.79
CA GLU A 160 20.72 0.48 19.44
C GLU A 160 20.43 -0.73 20.32
N ILE A 161 21.23 -1.78 20.17
CA ILE A 161 21.09 -3.03 20.92
C ILE A 161 22.41 -3.29 21.62
N GLU A 162 22.43 -3.15 22.94
CA GLU A 162 23.57 -3.47 23.78
C GLU A 162 23.38 -4.85 24.40
N VAL A 163 24.34 -5.75 24.14
CA VAL A 163 24.33 -7.12 24.68
C VAL A 163 25.38 -7.24 25.78
N SER A 164 24.92 -7.52 26.99
CA SER A 164 25.79 -7.79 28.13
C SER A 164 25.97 -9.30 28.32
N HIS A 165 27.24 -9.73 28.35
CA HIS A 165 27.60 -11.11 28.69
C HIS A 165 27.27 -11.48 30.14
N TRP A 166 26.92 -10.49 30.98
CA TRP A 166 26.41 -10.70 32.34
C TRP A 166 24.91 -11.01 32.38
N GLY A 167 24.23 -11.07 31.23
CA GLY A 167 22.90 -11.69 31.10
C GLY A 167 21.78 -10.77 30.60
N ASN A 168 22.05 -9.49 30.34
CA ASN A 168 21.02 -8.52 29.95
C ASN A 168 21.19 -8.05 28.49
N ILE A 169 20.08 -7.70 27.86
CA ILE A 169 20.04 -7.01 26.55
C ILE A 169 19.29 -5.70 26.75
N TYR A 170 19.91 -4.59 26.37
CA TYR A 170 19.27 -3.28 26.37
C TYR A 170 18.97 -2.88 24.93
N VAL A 171 17.75 -2.42 24.68
CA VAL A 171 17.32 -1.95 23.36
C VAL A 171 16.82 -0.53 23.51
N GLU A 172 17.46 0.40 22.81
CA GLU A 172 17.03 1.80 22.71
C GLU A 172 16.60 2.10 21.28
N GLU A 173 15.49 2.84 21.13
CA GLU A 173 14.96 3.24 19.83
C GLU A 173 14.70 4.75 19.78
N ALA A 174 15.41 5.45 18.89
CA ALA A 174 15.20 6.86 18.62
C ALA A 174 14.38 7.04 17.33
N TYR A 175 13.15 7.52 17.48
CA TYR A 175 12.21 7.74 16.39
C TYR A 175 12.10 9.23 16.01
N VAL A 176 12.25 9.53 14.72
CA VAL A 176 11.82 10.80 14.12
C VAL A 176 10.55 10.54 13.32
N ILE A 177 9.42 11.03 13.79
CA ILE A 177 8.11 10.79 13.18
C ILE A 177 7.53 12.11 12.66
N ALA A 178 7.04 12.10 11.43
CA ALA A 178 6.33 13.21 10.81
C ALA A 178 4.88 12.82 10.47
N ASN A 179 3.99 13.81 10.47
CA ASN A 179 2.66 13.65 9.88
C ASN A 179 2.77 13.87 8.36
N ALA A 180 2.51 12.83 7.56
CA ALA A 180 2.56 12.85 6.10
C ALA A 180 1.21 13.18 5.43
N GLY A 181 0.21 13.59 6.22
CA GLY A 181 -1.08 14.04 5.71
C GLY A 181 -1.02 15.44 5.10
N SER A 182 -2.19 16.04 4.88
CA SER A 182 -2.27 17.44 4.42
C SER A 182 -1.62 18.39 5.42
N GLU A 183 -0.86 19.36 4.90
CA GLU A 183 -0.21 20.40 5.69
C GLU A 183 -1.26 21.32 6.34
N HIS A 184 -1.01 21.81 7.55
CA HIS A 184 -1.91 22.77 8.20
C HIS A 184 -1.71 24.18 7.62
N LYS A 185 -2.80 24.82 7.20
CA LYS A 185 -2.81 26.19 6.67
C LYS A 185 -3.56 27.13 7.60
N GLY A 186 -2.93 28.26 7.92
CA GLY A 186 -3.51 29.32 8.74
C GLY A 186 -3.22 29.17 10.23
N PRO A 187 -3.82 30.01 11.10
CA PRO A 187 -3.56 29.97 12.52
C PRO A 187 -4.14 28.70 13.16
N PHE A 188 -3.46 28.19 14.18
CA PHE A 188 -3.99 27.12 15.02
C PHE A 188 -4.70 27.71 16.24
N SER A 189 -5.97 27.37 16.44
CA SER A 189 -6.76 27.78 17.61
C SER A 189 -6.91 26.62 18.59
N ARG A 190 -6.32 26.77 19.79
CA ARG A 190 -6.48 25.80 20.89
C ARG A 190 -7.94 25.65 21.32
N LEU A 191 -8.68 26.75 21.39
CA LEU A 191 -10.10 26.74 21.73
C LEU A 191 -10.89 25.87 20.74
N ARG A 192 -10.66 26.08 19.44
CA ARG A 192 -11.32 25.30 18.39
C ARG A 192 -10.91 23.82 18.45
N TYR A 193 -9.64 23.54 18.72
CA TYR A 193 -9.14 22.17 18.86
C TYR A 193 -9.82 21.42 20.00
N GLN A 194 -10.02 22.08 21.14
CA GLN A 194 -10.71 21.52 22.30
C GLN A 194 -12.20 21.30 22.03
N LEU A 195 -12.87 22.25 21.35
CA LEU A 195 -14.28 22.13 20.98
C LEU A 195 -14.54 21.02 19.95
N GLU A 196 -13.62 20.83 19.01
CA GLU A 196 -13.69 19.77 17.98
C GLU A 196 -13.22 18.40 18.51
N GLY A 197 -13.06 18.25 19.83
CA GLY A 197 -12.76 16.99 20.48
C GLY A 197 -11.31 16.53 20.36
N GLY A 198 -10.42 17.36 19.80
CA GLY A 198 -8.98 17.13 19.69
C GLY A 198 -8.60 15.81 18.99
N ARG A 199 -7.93 15.89 17.83
CA ARG A 199 -7.36 14.68 17.21
C ARG A 199 -6.10 14.25 17.97
N ALA A 200 -6.27 13.48 19.04
CA ALA A 200 -5.16 12.91 19.80
C ALA A 200 -4.37 11.91 18.93
N ASN A 201 -3.09 12.22 18.70
CA ASN A 201 -2.19 11.36 17.94
C ASN A 201 -1.37 10.47 18.88
N SER A 202 -2.02 9.58 19.63
CA SER A 202 -1.31 8.52 20.35
C SER A 202 -1.04 7.33 19.43
N PHE A 203 0.07 6.61 19.64
CA PHE A 203 0.29 5.28 19.09
C PHE A 203 0.73 4.36 20.23
N GLN A 204 0.39 3.08 20.10
CA GLN A 204 0.86 2.05 21.00
C GLN A 204 2.12 1.43 20.39
N VAL A 205 3.14 1.28 21.22
CA VAL A 205 4.35 0.53 20.88
C VAL A 205 4.16 -0.89 21.38
N GLY A 206 4.33 -1.88 20.50
CA GLY A 206 4.32 -3.28 20.89
C GLY A 206 5.67 -3.65 21.50
N LEU A 207 5.69 -3.91 22.81
CA LEU A 207 6.87 -4.39 23.51
C LEU A 207 6.87 -5.92 23.58
N PRO A 208 8.04 -6.59 23.49
CA PRO A 208 8.17 -8.00 23.81
C PRO A 208 7.65 -8.33 25.21
N ALA A 209 7.19 -9.57 25.41
CA ALA A 209 6.57 -9.98 26.67
C ALA A 209 7.56 -9.94 27.86
N GLU A 210 8.86 -10.11 27.58
CA GLU A 210 9.93 -10.16 28.56
C GLU A 210 10.55 -8.79 28.88
N VAL A 211 9.99 -7.68 28.35
CA VAL A 211 10.48 -6.34 28.66
C VAL A 211 10.20 -5.99 30.11
N VAL A 212 11.26 -5.69 30.84
CA VAL A 212 11.18 -5.06 32.16
C VAL A 212 11.24 -3.54 31.95
N THR A 213 10.09 -2.87 32.06
CA THR A 213 9.97 -1.41 31.95
C THR A 213 10.31 -0.70 33.24
#